data_AF-A0AAN1QI03-F1
#
_entry.id   AF-A0AAN1QI03-F1
#
_cell.length_a   1.000
_cell.length_b   1.000
_cell.length_c   1.000
_cell.angle_alpha   90.00
_cell.angle_beta   90.00
_cell.angle_gamma   90.00
#
_symmetry.space_group_name_H-M   'P 1'
#
loop_
_entity.id
_entity.type
_entity.pdbx_description
1 polymer ?
#
loop_
_entity_poly.entity_id
_entity_poly.type
_entity_poly.pdbx_seq_one_letter_code
_entity_poly.pdbx_strand_id
1 'polypeptide(L)'
;MKLHTGLLMLLLSPAAWAGGLEDCKQDAASANCSAYLNGVVDSALLLGDKQAKALFGETFSERALSSRAGEMVKRSNKRYCADRMPDKARLKASLMEQFGANKVDSVSDMYDILAVELSCYRSPRQAGTPSDVTP
;
A
#
# COMPACT_ATOMS: atom_id res chain seq x y z
N MET A 1 1.53 -2.74 -55.28
CA MET A 1 2.12 -1.83 -54.28
C MET A 1 1.01 -0.99 -53.67
N LYS A 2 0.57 -1.29 -52.45
CA LYS A 2 -0.29 -0.40 -51.64
C LYS A 2 0.23 -0.46 -50.21
N LEU A 3 0.89 0.62 -49.81
CA LEU A 3 1.53 0.78 -48.51
C LEU A 3 0.44 1.21 -47.51
N HIS A 4 0.14 0.37 -46.53
CA HIS A 4 -0.75 0.72 -45.42
C HIS A 4 0.01 1.59 -44.41
N THR A 5 0.05 2.89 -44.65
CA THR A 5 0.40 3.90 -43.65
C THR A 5 -0.80 4.15 -42.76
N GLY A 6 -0.79 3.63 -41.52
CA GLY A 6 -1.83 4.01 -40.56
C GLY A 6 -2.01 3.10 -39.36
N LEU A 7 -0.94 2.65 -38.70
CA LEU A 7 -1.05 2.19 -37.31
C LEU A 7 0.28 2.29 -36.58
N LEU A 8 0.71 3.52 -36.29
CA LEU A 8 1.91 3.79 -35.49
C LEU A 8 1.64 4.86 -34.43
N MET A 9 0.57 4.69 -33.63
CA MET A 9 0.24 5.62 -32.54
C MET A 9 -0.27 4.91 -31.28
N LEU A 10 0.38 3.84 -30.83
CA LEU A 10 0.08 3.22 -29.53
C LEU A 10 1.31 2.75 -28.73
N LEU A 11 2.52 3.16 -29.12
CA LEU A 11 3.69 3.06 -28.25
C LEU A 11 3.73 4.28 -27.32
N LEU A 12 2.71 4.46 -26.47
CA LEU A 12 2.86 5.34 -25.31
C LEU A 12 3.79 4.60 -24.35
N SER A 13 5.06 4.98 -24.42
CA SER A 13 6.19 4.38 -23.72
C SER A 13 5.92 4.22 -22.21
N PRO A 14 6.15 3.03 -21.62
CA PRO A 14 6.20 2.86 -20.16
C PRO A 14 7.39 3.58 -19.49
N ALA A 15 8.16 4.39 -20.24
CA ALA A 15 9.33 5.12 -19.76
C ALA A 15 9.00 6.26 -18.76
N ALA A 16 7.73 6.69 -18.67
CA ALA A 16 7.31 7.68 -17.67
C ALA A 16 7.34 7.15 -16.22
N TRP A 17 7.49 5.84 -16.02
CA TRP A 17 7.57 5.22 -14.69
C TRP A 17 9.01 5.01 -14.19
N ALA A 18 10.03 5.44 -14.94
CA ALA A 18 11.42 5.25 -14.53
C ALA A 18 11.92 6.37 -13.58
N GLY A 19 11.33 7.57 -13.62
CA GLY A 19 11.81 8.73 -12.86
C GLY A 19 11.05 9.05 -11.57
N GLY A 20 9.86 8.50 -11.34
CA GLY A 20 8.97 8.97 -10.25
C GLY A 20 9.55 8.83 -8.84
N LEU A 21 10.30 7.76 -8.58
CA LEU A 21 11.01 7.57 -7.31
C LEU A 21 12.15 8.58 -7.14
N GLU A 22 12.91 8.81 -8.21
CA GLU A 22 14.05 9.74 -8.21
C GLU A 22 13.59 11.20 -8.06
N ASP A 23 12.49 11.56 -8.71
CA ASP A 23 11.81 12.85 -8.55
C ASP A 23 11.37 13.06 -7.10
N CYS A 24 10.86 12.01 -6.43
CA CYS A 24 10.51 12.08 -5.00
C CYS A 24 11.73 12.18 -4.08
N LYS A 25 12.87 11.57 -4.44
CA LYS A 25 14.13 11.70 -3.69
C LYS A 25 14.74 13.09 -3.82
N GLN A 26 14.60 13.73 -4.99
CA GLN A 26 15.07 15.09 -5.23
C GLN A 26 14.18 16.15 -4.55
N ASP A 27 12.86 16.05 -4.77
CA ASP A 27 11.88 16.95 -4.18
C ASP A 27 10.56 16.23 -3.91
N ALA A 28 10.39 15.83 -2.64
CA ALA A 28 9.18 15.18 -2.15
C ALA A 28 7.92 16.06 -2.24
N ALA A 29 8.07 17.40 -2.35
CA ALA A 29 6.96 18.33 -2.50
C ALA A 29 6.61 18.64 -3.97
N SER A 30 7.38 18.12 -4.92
CA SER A 30 7.17 18.38 -6.35
C SER A 30 5.83 17.83 -6.86
N ALA A 31 5.29 18.47 -7.90
CA ALA A 31 4.08 18.02 -8.56
C ALA A 31 4.25 16.61 -9.17
N ASN A 32 5.44 16.31 -9.69
CA ASN A 32 5.79 14.99 -10.22
C ASN A 32 5.74 13.91 -9.15
N CYS A 33 6.40 14.14 -8.01
CA CYS A 33 6.36 13.21 -6.89
C CYS A 33 4.93 13.02 -6.39
N SER A 34 4.17 14.09 -6.23
CA SER A 34 2.76 14.02 -5.80
C SER A 34 1.90 13.17 -6.75
N ALA A 35 2.08 13.30 -8.07
CA ALA A 35 1.40 12.49 -9.06
C ALA A 35 1.80 11.01 -9.00
N TYR A 36 3.10 10.74 -8.83
CA TYR A 36 3.63 9.38 -8.65
C TYR A 36 3.05 8.72 -7.39
N LEU A 37 3.09 9.40 -6.25
CA LEU A 37 2.57 8.88 -4.98
C LEU A 37 1.05 8.66 -5.03
N ASN A 38 0.28 9.47 -5.76
CA ASN A 38 -1.15 9.20 -5.95
C ASN A 38 -1.35 7.82 -6.62
N GLY A 39 -0.56 7.50 -7.66
CA GLY A 39 -0.63 6.20 -8.33
C GLY A 39 -0.24 5.03 -7.44
N VAL A 40 0.78 5.20 -6.59
CA VAL A 40 1.21 4.19 -5.61
C VAL A 40 0.10 3.95 -4.58
N VAL A 41 -0.44 5.03 -3.98
CA VAL A 41 -1.52 4.94 -2.97
C VAL A 41 -2.77 4.29 -3.57
N ASP A 42 -3.14 4.65 -4.80
CA ASP A 42 -4.28 4.06 -5.50
C ASP A 42 -4.06 2.56 -5.76
N SER A 43 -2.86 2.17 -6.17
CA SER A 43 -2.49 0.78 -6.38
C SER A 43 -2.53 -0.02 -5.08
N ALA A 44 -2.01 0.54 -3.98
CA ALA A 44 -2.01 -0.11 -2.67
C ALA A 44 -3.42 -0.30 -2.10
N LEU A 45 -4.30 0.69 -2.25
CA LEU A 45 -5.72 0.57 -1.86
C LEU A 45 -6.46 -0.47 -2.70
N LEU A 46 -6.10 -0.60 -3.98
CA LEU A 46 -6.69 -1.58 -4.89
C LEU A 46 -6.18 -3.01 -4.60
N LEU A 47 -4.91 -3.15 -4.23
CA LEU A 47 -4.28 -4.43 -3.90
C LEU A 47 -4.63 -4.92 -2.49
N GLY A 48 -4.64 -4.03 -1.48
CA GLY A 48 -5.04 -4.24 -0.08
C GLY A 48 -5.13 -5.69 0.39
N ASP A 49 -6.34 -6.13 0.76
CA ASP A 49 -6.61 -7.50 1.23
C ASP A 49 -6.29 -8.59 0.19
N LYS A 50 -6.36 -8.27 -1.10
CA LYS A 50 -6.22 -9.26 -2.16
C LYS A 50 -4.77 -9.69 -2.32
N GLN A 51 -3.82 -8.76 -2.24
CA GLN A 51 -2.40 -9.05 -2.35
C GLN A 51 -1.88 -9.77 -1.11
N ALA A 52 -2.30 -9.34 0.08
CA ALA A 52 -1.95 -10.03 1.32
C ALA A 52 -2.44 -11.50 1.33
N LYS A 53 -3.69 -11.75 0.91
CA LYS A 53 -4.23 -13.12 0.80
C LYS A 53 -3.59 -13.92 -0.33
N ALA A 54 -3.22 -13.29 -1.44
CA ALA A 54 -2.56 -13.97 -2.55
C ALA A 54 -1.11 -14.38 -2.21
N LEU A 55 -0.38 -13.54 -1.46
CA LEU A 55 1.00 -13.80 -1.08
C LEU A 55 1.14 -14.72 0.14
N PHE A 56 0.30 -14.54 1.16
CA PHE A 56 0.47 -15.20 2.45
C PHE A 56 -0.63 -16.24 2.78
N GLY A 57 -1.64 -16.36 1.91
CA GLY A 57 -2.82 -17.17 2.19
C GLY A 57 -3.65 -16.62 3.35
N GLU A 58 -4.65 -17.39 3.81
CA GLU A 58 -5.31 -17.07 5.07
C GLU A 58 -4.36 -17.35 6.25
N THR A 59 -4.27 -16.38 7.16
CA THR A 59 -3.49 -16.51 8.40
C THR A 59 -4.06 -17.63 9.30
N PHE A 60 -3.25 -18.17 10.22
CA PHE A 60 -3.72 -19.20 11.17
C PHE A 60 -4.95 -18.77 11.97
N SER A 61 -4.98 -17.51 12.40
CA SER A 61 -6.12 -16.90 13.09
C SER A 61 -7.34 -16.79 12.18
N GLU A 62 -7.18 -16.43 10.91
CA GLU A 62 -8.28 -16.45 9.95
C GLU A 62 -8.80 -17.87 9.68
N ARG A 63 -7.93 -18.87 9.58
CA ARG A 63 -8.35 -20.26 9.35
C ARG A 63 -9.06 -20.86 10.58
N ALA A 64 -8.62 -20.50 11.78
CA ALA A 64 -9.25 -20.88 13.05
C ALA A 64 -10.65 -20.24 13.22
N LEU A 65 -10.88 -19.08 12.62
CA LEU A 65 -12.17 -18.36 12.65
C LEU A 65 -13.14 -18.82 11.54
N SER A 66 -12.98 -20.01 10.97
CA SER A 66 -13.86 -20.55 9.91
C SER A 66 -15.23 -21.07 10.42
N SER A 67 -15.46 -21.12 11.73
CA SER A 67 -16.77 -21.45 12.30
C SER A 67 -17.79 -20.34 12.04
N ARG A 68 -19.11 -20.63 12.13
CA ARG A 68 -20.15 -19.59 11.95
C ARG A 68 -19.96 -18.38 12.89
N ALA A 69 -19.57 -18.64 14.14
CA ALA A 69 -19.25 -17.58 15.10
C ALA A 69 -17.96 -16.84 14.71
N GLY A 70 -16.93 -17.57 14.28
CA GLY A 70 -15.69 -16.97 13.78
C GLY A 70 -15.88 -16.10 12.54
N GLU A 71 -16.77 -16.48 11.63
CA GLU A 71 -17.12 -15.71 10.43
C GLU A 71 -17.86 -14.42 10.77
N MET A 72 -18.69 -14.41 11.83
CA MET A 72 -19.30 -13.18 12.34
C MET A 72 -18.23 -12.22 12.91
N VAL A 73 -17.25 -12.76 13.64
CA VAL A 73 -16.11 -11.98 14.16
C VAL A 73 -15.26 -11.43 13.01
N LYS A 74 -14.93 -12.24 12.00
CA LYS A 74 -14.23 -11.79 10.79
C LYS A 74 -14.99 -10.67 10.07
N ARG A 75 -16.30 -10.83 9.87
CA ARG A 75 -17.12 -9.83 9.18
C ARG A 75 -17.22 -8.52 9.97
N SER A 76 -17.39 -8.61 11.28
CA SER A 76 -17.40 -7.45 12.17
C SER A 76 -16.05 -6.74 12.15
N ASN A 77 -14.95 -7.49 12.22
CA ASN A 77 -13.61 -6.93 12.15
C ASN A 77 -13.37 -6.27 10.79
N LYS A 78 -13.67 -6.96 9.68
CA LYS A 78 -13.54 -6.39 8.33
C LYS A 78 -14.31 -5.08 8.17
N ARG A 79 -15.55 -5.01 8.69
CA ARG A 79 -16.33 -3.76 8.69
C ARG A 79 -15.64 -2.69 9.54
N TYR A 80 -15.21 -3.03 10.76
CA TYR A 80 -14.48 -2.13 11.65
C TYR A 80 -13.20 -1.56 11.00
N CYS A 81 -12.46 -2.38 10.25
CA CYS A 81 -11.28 -1.99 9.48
C CYS A 81 -11.64 -1.05 8.33
N ALA A 82 -12.67 -1.40 7.55
CA ALA A 82 -13.09 -0.63 6.38
C ALA A 82 -13.57 0.77 6.79
N ASP A 83 -14.27 0.90 7.91
CA ASP A 83 -14.75 2.18 8.44
C ASP A 83 -13.61 3.08 8.97
N ARG A 84 -12.41 2.51 9.19
CA ARG A 84 -11.23 3.22 9.72
C ARG A 84 -10.05 3.25 8.75
N MET A 85 -10.32 2.92 7.49
CA MET A 85 -9.28 2.95 6.46
C MET A 85 -8.79 4.40 6.30
N PRO A 86 -7.47 4.66 6.38
CA PRO A 86 -6.95 6.01 6.21
C PRO A 86 -7.30 6.54 4.81
N ASP A 87 -7.63 7.83 4.74
CA ASP A 87 -7.89 8.45 3.45
C ASP A 87 -6.61 8.55 2.59
N LYS A 88 -6.79 8.71 1.29
CA LYS A 88 -5.69 8.79 0.31
C LYS A 88 -4.72 9.94 0.61
N ALA A 89 -5.22 11.06 1.10
CA ALA A 89 -4.40 12.23 1.39
C ALA A 89 -3.48 11.94 2.59
N ARG A 90 -3.97 11.24 3.61
CA ARG A 90 -3.20 10.82 4.78
C ARG A 90 -2.11 9.82 4.42
N LEU A 91 -2.43 8.85 3.56
CA LEU A 91 -1.45 7.87 3.06
C LEU A 91 -0.33 8.56 2.27
N LYS A 92 -0.69 9.47 1.35
CA LYS A 92 0.30 10.25 0.61
C LYS A 92 1.16 11.11 1.52
N ALA A 93 0.54 11.82 2.48
CA ALA A 93 1.27 12.64 3.44
C ALA A 93 2.27 11.81 4.26
N SER A 94 1.89 10.59 4.65
CA SER A 94 2.80 9.65 5.33
C SER A 94 3.99 9.29 4.45
N LEU A 95 3.78 9.01 3.16
CA LEU A 95 4.88 8.74 2.23
C LEU A 95 5.79 9.96 2.07
N MET A 96 5.23 11.15 1.86
CA MET A 96 6.01 12.39 1.76
C MET A 96 6.84 12.65 3.02
N GLU A 97 6.28 12.39 4.21
CA GLU A 97 7.00 12.48 5.49
C GLU A 97 8.17 11.47 5.54
N GLN A 98 7.96 10.23 5.07
CA GLN A 98 9.03 9.23 5.05
C GLN A 98 10.12 9.54 4.01
N PHE A 99 9.77 10.14 2.86
CA PHE A 99 10.76 10.67 1.90
C PHE A 99 11.58 11.81 2.53
N GLY A 100 10.93 12.77 3.19
CA GLY A 100 11.63 13.84 3.91
C GLY A 100 12.51 13.34 5.06
N ALA A 101 12.19 12.16 5.63
CA ALA A 101 12.99 11.50 6.65
C ALA A 101 14.10 10.59 6.08
N ASN A 102 14.30 10.53 4.76
CA ASN A 102 15.24 9.62 4.08
C ASN A 102 15.02 8.14 4.43
N LYS A 103 13.76 7.71 4.52
CA LYS A 103 13.38 6.33 4.85
C LYS A 103 12.84 5.53 3.66
N VAL A 104 12.92 6.09 2.45
CA VAL A 104 12.37 5.47 1.24
C VAL A 104 13.46 5.41 0.18
N ASP A 105 14.04 4.23 0.01
CA ASP A 105 15.10 3.99 -0.96
C ASP A 105 14.60 3.21 -2.18
N SER A 106 13.50 2.48 -2.01
CA SER A 106 12.92 1.59 -3.01
C SER A 106 11.39 1.69 -3.07
N VAL A 107 10.83 1.15 -4.16
CA VAL A 107 9.39 0.95 -4.30
C VAL A 107 8.84 0.02 -3.21
N SER A 108 9.62 -0.97 -2.77
CA SER A 108 9.23 -1.89 -1.70
C SER A 108 8.95 -1.16 -0.40
N ASP A 109 9.83 -0.22 -0.02
CA ASP A 109 9.69 0.54 1.22
C ASP A 109 8.38 1.32 1.27
N MET A 110 7.97 1.90 0.14
CA MET A 110 6.66 2.58 0.05
C MET A 110 5.51 1.62 0.32
N TYR A 111 5.54 0.42 -0.25
CA TYR A 111 4.50 -0.58 -0.03
C TYR A 111 4.53 -1.13 1.39
N ASP A 112 5.70 -1.25 2.02
CA ASP A 112 5.82 -1.66 3.42
C ASP A 112 5.24 -0.59 4.36
N ILE A 113 5.53 0.69 4.11
CA ILE A 113 4.93 1.83 4.84
C ILE A 113 3.40 1.82 4.67
N LEU A 114 2.92 1.66 3.44
CA LEU A 114 1.49 1.62 3.16
C LEU A 114 0.82 0.39 3.78
N ALA A 115 1.48 -0.77 3.80
CA ALA A 115 0.96 -1.97 4.44
C ALA A 115 0.77 -1.76 5.95
N VAL A 116 1.68 -1.05 6.61
CA VAL A 116 1.54 -0.67 8.02
C VAL A 116 0.36 0.29 8.22
N GLU A 117 0.24 1.34 7.42
CA GLU A 117 -0.87 2.31 7.54
C GLU A 117 -2.24 1.70 7.17
N LEU A 118 -2.27 0.73 6.25
CA LEU A 118 -3.47 -0.01 5.84
C LEU A 118 -3.79 -1.20 6.74
N SER A 119 -2.86 -1.61 7.61
CA SER A 119 -3.10 -2.74 8.52
C SER A 119 -4.24 -2.41 9.49
N CYS A 120 -5.24 -3.30 9.54
CA CYS A 120 -6.38 -3.13 10.44
C CYS A 120 -5.99 -3.26 11.92
N TYR A 121 -4.99 -4.10 12.21
CA TYR A 121 -4.34 -4.15 13.50
C TYR A 121 -3.35 -3.00 13.60
N ARG A 122 -3.88 -1.80 13.83
CA ARG A 122 -3.06 -0.69 14.31
C ARG A 122 -2.70 -1.00 15.76
N SER A 123 -1.64 -1.80 15.97
CA SER A 123 -0.95 -1.83 17.25
C SER A 123 -0.67 -0.37 17.60
N PRO A 124 -1.10 0.15 18.76
CA PRO A 124 -0.69 1.47 19.19
C PRO A 124 0.82 1.59 18.99
N ARG A 125 1.33 2.70 18.44
CA ARG A 125 2.79 2.90 18.26
C ARG A 125 3.58 2.83 19.59
N GLN A 126 2.89 2.66 20.72
CA GLN A 126 3.39 2.50 22.08
C GLN A 126 2.95 1.18 22.74
N ALA A 127 2.58 0.15 21.98
CA ALA A 127 2.40 -1.17 22.56
C ALA A 127 3.77 -1.69 22.98
N GLY A 128 4.19 -1.32 24.20
CA GLY A 128 5.34 -1.92 24.86
C GLY A 128 5.17 -3.43 24.82
N THR A 129 6.25 -4.12 24.45
CA THR A 129 6.32 -5.58 24.58
C THR A 129 5.86 -5.94 25.99
N PRO A 130 4.83 -6.79 26.15
CA PRO A 130 4.48 -7.32 27.46
C PRO A 130 5.74 -7.95 28.03
N SER A 131 6.22 -7.44 29.17
CA SER A 131 7.43 -7.92 29.83
C SER A 131 7.25 -9.32 30.45
N ASP A 132 6.18 -10.02 30.09
CA ASP A 132 5.67 -11.21 30.76
C ASP A 132 5.60 -12.41 29.79
N VAL A 133 6.62 -12.52 28.94
CA VAL A 133 7.01 -13.80 28.32
C VAL A 133 8.37 -14.17 28.88
N THR A 134 8.35 -14.77 30.07
CA THR A 134 9.51 -15.46 30.64
C THR A 134 9.74 -16.76 29.85
N PRO A 135 11.00 -17.16 29.55
CA PRO A 135 11.32 -18.36 28.77
C PRO A 135 10.77 -19.68 29.33
#